data_AF-A0A929VKZ1-F1
#
_entry.id   AF-A0A929VKZ1-F1
#
_cell.length_a   1.000
_cell.length_b   1.000
_cell.length_c   1.000
_cell.angle_alpha   90.00
_cell.angle_beta   90.00
_cell.angle_gamma   90.00
#
_symmetry.space_group_name_H-M   'P 1'
#
loop_
_entity.id
_entity.type
_entity.pdbx_description
1 polymer ?
#
loop_
_entity_poly.entity_id
_entity_poly.type
_entity_poly.pdbx_seq_one_letter_code
_entity_poly.pdbx_strand_id
1 'polypeptide(L)'
;MDVLIDIKTLQIEKNTSKKDIINVVSKGSLKKFEHFDMISYEDSELTGLQGNKTVIKIEKDSITMIRYGKNPSNMYFKENVSSNSM
;
A
#
# COMPACT_ATOMS: atom_id res chain seq x y z
N MET A 1 3.05 15.97 -7.39
CA MET A 1 2.06 16.09 -8.46
C MET A 1 0.84 15.26 -8.09
N ASP A 2 -0.35 15.72 -8.42
CA ASP A 2 -1.57 14.95 -8.19
C ASP A 2 -1.70 13.86 -9.26
N VAL A 3 -2.16 12.68 -8.84
CA VAL A 3 -2.26 11.50 -9.71
C VAL A 3 -3.55 10.72 -9.41
N LEU A 4 -4.04 10.00 -10.41
CA LEU A 4 -5.04 8.95 -10.20
C LEU A 4 -4.30 7.63 -9.97
N ILE A 5 -4.68 6.91 -8.93
CA ILE A 5 -4.06 5.64 -8.54
C ILE A 5 -5.11 4.54 -8.73
N ASP A 6 -4.74 3.47 -9.42
CA ASP A 6 -5.51 2.23 -9.56
C ASP A 6 -4.70 1.10 -8.91
N ILE A 7 -5.20 0.55 -7.80
CA ILE A 7 -4.58 -0.54 -7.05
C ILE A 7 -5.45 -1.78 -7.18
N LYS A 8 -4.86 -2.88 -7.65
CA LYS A 8 -5.54 -4.17 -7.78
C LYS A 8 -4.85 -5.18 -6.89
N THR A 9 -5.62 -5.77 -5.98
CA THR A 9 -5.11 -6.72 -5.00
C THR A 9 -5.87 -8.03 -5.12
N LEU A 10 -5.12 -9.14 -5.11
CA LEU A 10 -5.67 -10.48 -4.94
C LEU A 10 -5.19 -11.00 -3.58
N GLN A 11 -6.12 -11.21 -2.66
CA GLN A 11 -5.82 -11.85 -1.37
C GLN A 11 -6.27 -13.30 -1.43
N ILE A 12 -5.42 -14.21 -0.95
CA ILE A 12 -5.73 -15.63 -0.85
C ILE A 12 -5.54 -16.05 0.60
N GLU A 13 -6.64 -16.42 1.26
CA GLU A 13 -6.58 -16.93 2.61
C GLU A 13 -5.96 -18.33 2.61
N LYS A 14 -4.88 -18.52 3.39
CA LYS A 14 -4.11 -19.77 3.38
C LYS A 14 -4.92 -21.02 3.74
N ASN A 15 -5.89 -20.90 4.65
CA ASN A 15 -6.59 -22.06 5.20
C ASN A 15 -7.81 -22.48 4.38
N THR A 16 -8.49 -21.51 3.75
CA THR A 16 -9.75 -21.75 3.03
C THR A 16 -9.56 -21.70 1.52
N SER A 17 -8.41 -21.24 1.04
CA SER A 17 -8.17 -20.89 -0.37
C SER A 17 -9.17 -19.86 -0.93
N LYS A 18 -9.90 -19.17 -0.06
CA LYS A 18 -10.83 -18.11 -0.46
C LYS A 18 -10.03 -16.99 -1.11
N LYS A 19 -10.49 -16.57 -2.28
CA LYS A 19 -9.93 -15.46 -3.05
C LYS A 19 -10.76 -14.22 -2.83
N ASP A 20 -10.11 -13.10 -2.60
CA ASP A 20 -10.72 -11.79 -2.55
C ASP A 20 -10.02 -10.85 -3.53
N ILE A 21 -10.79 -10.18 -4.37
CA ILE A 21 -10.29 -9.24 -5.38
C ILE A 21 -10.73 -7.85 -4.94
N ILE A 22 -9.76 -7.01 -4.62
CA ILE A 22 -10.00 -5.65 -4.13
C ILE A 22 -9.38 -4.68 -5.12
N ASN A 23 -10.22 -3.83 -5.71
CA ASN A 23 -9.81 -2.77 -6.63
C ASN A 23 -10.05 -1.41 -5.98
N VAL A 24 -9.01 -0.57 -5.94
CA VAL A 24 -9.07 0.77 -5.36
C VAL A 24 -8.70 1.78 -6.43
N VAL A 25 -9.64 2.67 -6.74
CA VAL A 25 -9.37 3.87 -7.52
C VAL A 25 -9.43 5.06 -6.58
N SER A 26 -8.32 5.79 -6.45
CA SER A 26 -8.23 6.94 -5.54
C SER A 26 -7.43 8.08 -6.16
N LYS A 27 -7.74 9.30 -5.73
CA LYS A 27 -6.86 10.45 -5.97
C LYS A 27 -5.72 10.36 -4.98
N GLY A 28 -4.51 10.61 -5.45
CA GLY A 28 -3.34 10.66 -4.58
C GLY A 28 -2.31 11.65 -5.08
N SER A 29 -1.13 11.56 -4.49
CA SER A 29 0.01 12.39 -4.84
C SER A 29 1.24 11.53 -5.08
N LEU A 30 2.01 11.92 -6.09
CA LEU A 30 3.34 11.38 -6.40
C LEU A 30 4.38 12.44 -6.11
N LYS A 31 5.40 12.09 -5.33
CA LYS A 31 6.61 12.88 -5.09
C LYS A 31 7.83 12.07 -5.54
N LYS A 32 8.68 12.68 -6.35
CA LYS A 32 9.92 12.07 -6.82
C LYS A 32 11.11 12.61 -6.04
N PHE A 33 12.03 11.73 -5.69
CA PHE A 33 13.30 12.06 -5.05
C PHE A 33 14.44 11.41 -5.85
N GLU A 34 15.69 11.74 -5.51
CA GLU A 34 16.86 11.25 -6.24
C GLU A 34 16.99 9.71 -6.21
N HIS A 35 16.57 9.07 -5.12
CA HIS A 35 16.77 7.63 -4.90
C HIS A 35 15.48 6.84 -4.65
N PHE A 36 14.34 7.52 -4.56
CA PHE A 36 13.06 6.87 -4.30
C PHE A 36 11.90 7.74 -4.78
N ASP A 37 10.76 7.09 -5.01
CA ASP A 37 9.48 7.76 -5.25
C ASP A 37 8.55 7.52 -4.06
N MET A 38 7.63 8.46 -3.82
CA MET A 38 6.57 8.31 -2.83
C MET A 38 5.20 8.52 -3.46
N ILE A 39 4.32 7.54 -3.30
CA ILE A 39 2.90 7.62 -3.62
C ILE A 39 2.13 7.75 -2.30
N SER A 40 1.15 8.64 -2.22
CA SER A 40 0.30 8.78 -1.03
C SER A 40 -1.17 8.90 -1.42
N TYR A 41 -2.04 8.21 -0.70
CA TYR A 41 -3.48 8.26 -0.92
C TYR A 41 -4.26 8.04 0.38
N GLU A 42 -5.52 8.44 0.38
CA GLU A 42 -6.47 8.14 1.46
C GLU A 42 -7.19 6.83 1.15
N ASP A 43 -7.21 5.93 2.13
CA ASP A 43 -7.91 4.66 2.04
C ASP A 43 -9.43 4.91 2.11
N SER A 44 -10.18 4.24 1.23
CA SER A 44 -11.62 4.37 1.11
C SER A 44 -12.38 3.33 1.95
N GLU A 45 -13.67 3.54 2.15
CA GLU A 45 -14.57 2.58 2.80
C GLU A 45 -14.58 1.21 2.11
N LEU A 46 -14.37 1.16 0.79
CA LEU A 46 -14.32 -0.07 0.00
C LEU A 46 -13.20 -1.03 0.45
N THR A 47 -12.13 -0.49 1.02
CA THR A 47 -11.04 -1.30 1.60
C THR A 47 -11.29 -1.72 3.05
N GLY A 48 -12.35 -1.19 3.68
CA GLY A 48 -12.56 -1.28 5.13
C GLY A 48 -11.59 -0.43 5.96
N LEU A 49 -10.71 0.35 5.32
CA LEU A 49 -9.65 1.14 5.97
C LEU A 49 -9.92 2.65 5.90
N GLN A 50 -11.18 3.06 5.78
CA GLN A 50 -11.54 4.47 5.69
C GLN A 50 -10.98 5.30 6.86
N GLY A 51 -10.42 6.47 6.52
CA GLY A 51 -9.78 7.36 7.49
C GLY A 51 -8.34 6.99 7.80
N ASN A 52 -7.76 6.05 7.05
CA ASN A 52 -6.33 5.85 6.99
C ASN A 52 -5.73 6.59 5.79
N LYS A 53 -4.46 6.97 5.93
CA LYS A 53 -3.62 7.45 4.84
C LYS A 53 -2.49 6.46 4.63
N THR A 54 -2.36 5.96 3.41
CA THR A 54 -1.29 5.04 3.04
C THR A 54 -0.24 5.78 2.20
N VAL A 55 1.03 5.58 2.56
CA VAL A 55 2.21 6.08 1.86
C VAL A 55 3.02 4.88 1.39
N ILE A 56 3.32 4.83 0.10
CA ILE A 56 4.17 3.81 -0.51
C ILE A 56 5.48 4.49 -0.91
N LYS A 57 6.57 4.12 -0.25
CA LYS A 57 7.94 4.49 -0.64
C LYS A 57 8.50 3.40 -1.54
N ILE A 58 8.90 3.77 -2.74
CA ILE A 58 9.43 2.87 -3.76
C ILE A 58 10.91 3.17 -3.93
N GLU A 59 11.74 2.24 -3.51
CA GLU A 59 13.20 2.26 -3.69
C GLU A 59 13.58 1.30 -4.81
N LYS A 60 14.87 1.30 -5.20
CA LYS A 60 15.38 0.50 -6.33
C LYS A 60 15.08 -1.00 -6.19
N ASP A 61 15.18 -1.54 -4.98
CA ASP A 61 15.11 -2.98 -4.68
C ASP A 61 14.12 -3.31 -3.55
N SER A 62 13.33 -2.32 -3.09
CA SER A 62 12.38 -2.53 -2.01
C SER A 62 11.22 -1.54 -2.03
N ILE A 63 10.12 -1.93 -1.37
CA ILE A 63 8.94 -1.11 -1.16
C ILE A 63 8.65 -1.04 0.34
N THR A 64 8.39 0.15 0.85
CA THR A 64 7.86 0.35 2.20
C THR A 64 6.44 0.91 2.11
N MET A 65 5.47 0.22 2.69
CA MET A 65 4.10 0.70 2.85
C MET A 65 3.88 1.16 4.28
N ILE A 66 3.52 2.42 4.47
CA ILE A 66 3.25 3.01 5.78
C ILE A 66 1.82 3.50 5.79
N ARG A 67 1.01 2.93 6.68
CA ARG A 67 -0.37 3.36 6.93
C ARG A 67 -0.42 4.12 8.25
N TYR A 68 -1.02 5.30 8.20
CA TYR A 68 -1.32 6.14 9.35
C TYR A 68 -2.83 6.25 9.53
N GLY A 69 -3.30 6.46 10.76
CA GLY A 69 -4.72 6.69 11.06
C GLY A 69 -5.28 5.66 12.03
N LYS A 70 -6.52 5.22 11.78
CA LYS A 70 -7.25 4.29 12.65
C LYS A 70 -6.61 2.89 12.75
N ASN A 71 -5.92 2.46 11.71
CA ASN A 71 -5.30 1.14 11.59
C ASN A 71 -3.85 1.32 11.13
N PRO A 72 -2.95 1.79 12.01
CA PRO A 72 -1.57 2.02 11.64
C PRO A 72 -0.87 0.71 11.33
N SER A 73 0.01 0.71 10.33
CA SER A 73 0.84 -0.45 9.98
C SER A 73 2.05 0.01 9.19
N ASN A 74 3.14 -0.75 9.28
CA ASN A 74 4.33 -0.53 8.48
C ASN A 74 4.79 -1.86 7.89
N MET A 75 4.84 -1.98 6.57
CA MET A 75 5.22 -3.19 5.87
C MET A 75 6.42 -2.92 4.97
N TYR A 76 7.46 -3.73 5.09
CA TYR A 76 8.64 -3.69 4.23
C TYR A 76 8.59 -4.87 3.27
N PHE A 77 8.90 -4.64 2.00
CA PHE A 77 8.93 -5.68 0.98
C PHE A 77 10.25 -5.57 0.23
N LYS A 78 11.05 -6.63 0.29
CA LYS A 78 12.27 -6.79 -0.51
C LYS A 78 12.36 -8.22 -0.97
N GLU A 79 12.75 -8.40 -2.22
CA GLU A 79 12.84 -9.72 -2.83
C GLU A 79 13.76 -10.64 -2.01
N ASN A 80 13.30 -11.87 -1.75
CA ASN A 80 14.02 -12.87 -0.96
C ASN A 80 14.36 -12.46 0.48
N VAL A 81 13.75 -11.39 1.01
CA VAL A 81 13.92 -10.96 2.39
C VAL A 81 12.60 -11.10 3.13
N SER A 82 12.59 -11.96 4.15
CA SER A 82 11.49 -12.00 5.10
C SER A 82 11.64 -10.83 6.07
N SER A 83 10.64 -9.96 6.11
CA SER A 83 10.56 -8.89 7.08
C SER A 83 9.48 -9.20 8.11
N ASN A 84 9.83 -9.11 9.39
CA ASN A 84 8.84 -9.08 10.45
C ASN A 84 8.47 -7.60 10.69
N SER A 85 7.34 -7.19 10.15
CA SER A 85 6.68 -5.94 10.53
C SER A 85 5.96 -6.14 11.87
N MET A 86 6.25 -5.27 12.84
CA MET A 86 5.52 -5.17 14.12
C MET A 86 4.18 -4.46 13.95
#